data_AF-A0A960TEI8-F1
#
_entry.id   AF-A0A960TEI8-F1
#
_cell.length_a   1.000
_cell.length_b   1.000
_cell.length_c   1.000
_cell.angle_alpha   90.00
_cell.angle_beta   90.00
_cell.angle_gamma   90.00
#
_symmetry.space_group_name_H-M   'P 1'
#
loop_
_entity.id
_entity.type
_entity.pdbx_description
1 polymer ?
#
loop_
_entity_poly.entity_id
_entity_poly.type
_entity_poly.pdbx_seq_one_letter_code
_entity_poly.pdbx_strand_id
1 'polypeptide(L)'
;MESHTDFLKSIEDNENGHFLLENENGRAVLRIYPPGKKGRAVRKIDVEARLQLFGITDFDAAAIDEAVAAASGQPYDIGSWEEPPREDARLELEVADDESQATLTVIAPRHGGTWPGE
;
A
#
# COMPACT_ATOMS: atom_id res chain seq x y z
N MET A 1 -19.66 -36.78 -11.62
CA MET A 1 -19.50 -35.69 -10.63
C MET A 1 -18.01 -35.38 -10.53
N GLU A 2 -17.43 -34.72 -11.54
CA GLU A 2 -15.98 -34.45 -11.64
C GLU A 2 -15.66 -32.96 -11.86
N SER A 3 -16.67 -32.09 -11.93
CA SER A 3 -16.50 -30.74 -12.49
C SER A 3 -16.04 -29.66 -11.49
N HIS A 4 -16.23 -29.85 -10.17
CA HIS A 4 -15.94 -28.79 -9.19
C HIS A 4 -14.47 -28.78 -8.75
N THR A 5 -13.88 -29.97 -8.55
CA THR A 5 -12.47 -30.09 -8.15
C THR A 5 -11.52 -29.68 -9.27
N ASP A 6 -11.85 -30.01 -10.52
CA ASP A 6 -11.07 -29.61 -11.69
C ASP A 6 -11.12 -28.09 -11.91
N PHE A 7 -12.30 -27.50 -11.71
CA PHE A 7 -12.48 -26.04 -11.78
C PHE A 7 -11.66 -25.30 -10.72
N LEU A 8 -11.74 -25.71 -9.44
CA LEU A 8 -10.96 -25.07 -8.36
C LEU A 8 -9.45 -25.18 -8.62
N LYS A 9 -8.99 -26.36 -9.04
CA LYS A 9 -7.59 -26.58 -9.40
C LYS A 9 -7.15 -25.70 -10.57
N SER A 10 -8.03 -25.48 -11.55
CA SER A 10 -7.73 -24.60 -12.67
C SER A 10 -7.59 -23.13 -12.25
N ILE A 11 -8.33 -22.68 -11.23
CA ILE A 11 -8.18 -21.32 -10.70
C ILE A 11 -6.83 -21.18 -10.01
N GLU A 12 -6.49 -22.11 -9.11
CA GLU A 12 -5.19 -22.13 -8.42
C GLU A 12 -4.02 -22.19 -9.41
N ASP A 13 -4.13 -22.99 -10.46
CA ASP A 13 -3.09 -23.16 -11.47
C ASP A 13 -2.83 -21.85 -12.24
N ASN A 14 -3.85 -21.01 -12.45
CA ASN A 14 -3.74 -19.76 -13.20
C ASN A 14 -3.54 -18.51 -12.32
N GLU A 15 -3.53 -18.65 -10.98
CA GLU A 15 -3.38 -17.52 -10.08
C GLU A 15 -1.97 -16.90 -10.20
N ASN A 16 -1.90 -15.59 -10.38
CA ASN A 16 -0.61 -14.88 -10.37
C ASN A 16 -0.08 -14.75 -8.95
N GLY A 17 1.25 -14.73 -8.84
CA GLY A 17 1.90 -14.36 -7.59
C GLY A 17 1.51 -12.94 -7.23
N HIS A 18 1.36 -12.69 -5.94
CA HIS A 18 0.98 -11.40 -5.41
C HIS A 18 1.86 -11.06 -4.20
N PHE A 19 1.82 -9.81 -3.78
CA PHE A 19 2.57 -9.36 -2.62
C PHE A 19 1.71 -8.44 -1.76
N LEU A 20 2.02 -8.44 -0.46
CA LEU A 20 1.47 -7.53 0.52
C LEU A 20 2.60 -6.62 1.01
N LEU A 21 2.28 -5.35 1.13
CA LEU A 21 3.15 -4.33 1.67
C LEU A 21 2.39 -3.64 2.79
N GLU A 22 2.91 -3.76 4.01
CA GLU A 22 2.26 -3.29 5.24
C GLU A 22 3.20 -2.38 6.01
N ASN A 23 2.63 -1.39 6.71
CA ASN A 23 3.37 -0.58 7.66
C ASN A 23 3.24 -1.23 9.04
N GLU A 24 4.34 -1.79 9.54
CA GLU A 24 4.38 -2.35 10.88
C GLU A 24 5.33 -1.51 11.76
N ASN A 25 4.77 -0.62 12.57
CA ASN A 25 5.51 0.26 13.49
C ASN A 25 6.53 1.18 12.78
N GLY A 26 6.17 1.77 11.64
CA GLY A 26 7.04 2.64 10.85
C GLY A 26 8.02 1.88 9.94
N ARG A 27 7.82 0.57 9.77
CA ARG A 27 8.65 -0.29 8.93
C ARG A 27 7.84 -0.81 7.75
N ALA A 28 8.44 -0.79 6.56
CA ALA A 28 7.88 -1.44 5.38
C ALA A 28 8.12 -2.95 5.51
N VAL A 29 7.04 -3.71 5.67
CA VAL A 29 7.08 -5.17 5.69
C VAL A 29 6.49 -5.71 4.40
N LEU A 30 7.28 -6.50 3.68
CA LEU A 30 6.93 -7.12 2.41
C LEU A 30 6.69 -8.63 2.58
N ARG A 31 5.56 -9.13 2.10
CA ARG A 31 5.26 -10.57 2.01
C ARG A 31 4.99 -10.90 0.55
N ILE A 32 5.70 -11.87 -0.02
CA ILE A 32 5.51 -12.30 -1.42
C ILE A 32 4.98 -13.73 -1.44
N TYR A 33 3.87 -13.92 -2.15
CA TYR A 33 3.22 -15.21 -2.33
C TYR A 33 3.52 -15.77 -3.72
N PRO A 34 3.78 -17.07 -3.82
CA PRO A 34 4.18 -17.70 -5.06
C PRO A 34 3.00 -17.74 -6.03
N PRO A 35 3.25 -17.69 -7.35
CA PRO A 35 2.21 -17.92 -8.34
C PRO A 35 1.73 -19.37 -8.33
N GLY A 36 0.54 -19.59 -8.88
CA GLY A 36 0.10 -20.87 -9.40
C GLY A 36 1.02 -21.39 -10.52
N LYS A 37 0.84 -22.64 -10.92
CA LYS A 37 1.71 -23.32 -11.91
C LYS A 37 1.84 -22.60 -13.26
N LYS A 38 0.80 -21.90 -13.71
CA LYS A 38 0.75 -21.08 -14.93
C LYS A 38 0.72 -19.58 -14.63
N GLY A 39 0.71 -19.20 -13.36
CA GLY A 39 0.70 -17.81 -12.93
C GLY A 39 2.04 -17.12 -13.17
N ARG A 40 2.00 -15.80 -13.31
CA ARG A 40 3.21 -14.97 -13.36
C ARG A 40 3.71 -14.70 -11.94
N ALA A 41 5.00 -14.94 -11.70
CA ALA A 41 5.66 -14.55 -10.46
C ALA A 41 5.74 -13.02 -10.30
N VAL A 42 5.72 -12.56 -9.05
CA VAL A 42 6.01 -11.16 -8.69
C VAL A 42 7.42 -10.82 -9.16
N ARG A 43 7.60 -9.66 -9.80
CA ARG A 43 8.92 -9.16 -10.17
C ARG A 43 9.31 -8.02 -9.24
N LYS A 44 10.61 -7.87 -9.01
CA LYS A 44 11.18 -6.76 -8.26
C LYS A 44 10.65 -5.39 -8.72
N ILE A 45 10.59 -5.16 -10.03
CA ILE A 45 10.08 -3.90 -10.60
C ILE A 45 8.60 -3.62 -10.23
N ASP A 46 7.79 -4.65 -10.06
CA ASP A 46 6.38 -4.51 -9.66
C ASP A 46 6.30 -4.07 -8.18
N VAL A 47 7.23 -4.55 -7.33
CA VAL A 47 7.36 -4.13 -5.93
C VAL A 47 7.92 -2.70 -5.82
N GLU A 48 9.01 -2.40 -6.53
CA GLU A 48 9.64 -1.07 -6.52
C GLU A 48 8.67 0.02 -7.01
N ALA A 49 7.89 -0.25 -8.06
CA ALA A 49 6.85 0.67 -8.51
C ALA A 49 5.80 0.93 -7.42
N ARG A 50 5.45 -0.09 -6.62
CA ARG A 50 4.51 0.06 -5.51
C ARG A 50 5.11 0.87 -4.36
N LEU A 51 6.38 0.66 -4.03
CA LEU A 51 7.10 1.45 -3.02
C LEU A 51 7.14 2.93 -3.40
N GLN A 52 7.42 3.23 -4.67
CA GLN A 52 7.40 4.59 -5.20
C GLN A 52 6.03 5.26 -5.10
N LEU A 53 4.93 4.52 -5.35
CA LEU A 53 3.58 5.04 -5.19
C LEU A 53 3.25 5.43 -3.74
N PHE A 54 3.86 4.76 -2.76
CA PHE A 54 3.71 5.08 -1.34
C PHE A 54 4.75 6.09 -0.83
N GLY A 55 5.65 6.59 -1.70
CA GLY A 55 6.71 7.51 -1.31
C GLY A 55 7.84 6.88 -0.49
N ILE A 56 7.92 5.55 -0.46
CA ILE A 56 8.98 4.82 0.25
C ILE A 56 10.23 4.85 -0.64
N THR A 57 11.24 5.59 -0.20
CA THR A 57 12.49 5.81 -0.97
C THR A 57 13.70 5.15 -0.34
N ASP A 58 13.67 4.90 0.97
CA ASP A 58 14.74 4.25 1.72
C ASP A 58 14.35 2.78 1.97
N PHE A 59 14.74 1.91 1.04
CA PHE A 59 14.46 0.48 1.11
C PHE A 59 15.67 -0.38 0.78
N ASP A 60 15.74 -1.58 1.36
CA ASP A 60 16.77 -2.58 1.13
C ASP A 60 16.44 -3.39 -0.14
N ALA A 61 17.12 -3.04 -1.22
CA ALA A 61 16.99 -3.73 -2.49
C ALA A 61 17.39 -5.23 -2.43
N ALA A 62 18.33 -5.60 -1.54
CA ALA A 62 18.74 -7.00 -1.37
C ALA A 62 17.64 -7.81 -0.66
N ALA A 63 17.02 -7.23 0.37
CA ALA A 63 15.88 -7.85 1.05
C ALA A 63 14.70 -8.09 0.09
N ILE A 64 14.45 -7.17 -0.86
CA ILE A 64 13.44 -7.37 -1.91
C ILE A 64 13.83 -8.52 -2.86
N ASP A 65 15.08 -8.60 -3.30
CA ASP A 65 15.56 -9.71 -4.13
C ASP A 65 15.40 -11.06 -3.41
N GLU A 66 15.73 -11.12 -2.11
CA GLU A 66 15.52 -12.31 -1.28
C GLU A 66 14.04 -12.67 -1.15
N ALA A 67 13.17 -11.68 -0.90
CA ALA A 67 11.73 -11.90 -0.79
C ALA A 67 11.12 -12.42 -2.11
N VAL A 68 11.55 -11.86 -3.25
CA VAL A 68 11.09 -12.27 -4.59
C VAL A 68 11.58 -13.67 -4.93
N ALA A 69 12.82 -14.01 -4.58
CA ALA A 69 13.39 -15.32 -4.81
C ALA A 69 12.76 -16.40 -3.91
N ALA A 70 12.48 -16.06 -2.65
CA ALA A 70 11.89 -16.99 -1.70
C ALA A 70 10.39 -17.22 -1.95
N ALA A 71 9.64 -16.15 -2.26
CA ALA A 71 8.19 -16.16 -2.47
C ALA A 71 7.44 -17.07 -1.47
N SER A 72 7.82 -16.98 -0.20
CA SER A 72 7.42 -17.92 0.86
C SER A 72 6.21 -17.46 1.69
N GLY A 73 5.72 -16.25 1.43
CA GLY A 73 4.73 -15.55 2.26
C GLY A 73 5.27 -15.08 3.61
N GLN A 74 6.57 -15.29 3.89
CA GLN A 74 7.20 -14.80 5.12
C GLN A 74 7.39 -13.28 5.07
N PRO A 75 7.35 -12.59 6.23
CA PRO A 75 7.60 -11.16 6.31
C PRO A 75 9.09 -10.84 6.11
N TYR A 76 9.37 -9.91 5.20
CA TYR A 76 10.67 -9.31 5.00
C TYR A 76 10.58 -7.83 5.40
N ASP A 77 11.41 -7.43 6.36
CA ASP A 77 11.64 -6.01 6.61
C ASP A 77 12.49 -5.45 5.47
N ILE A 78 11.93 -4.49 4.74
CA ILE A 78 12.57 -3.92 3.56
C ILE A 78 12.93 -2.45 3.74
N GLY A 79 12.76 -1.88 4.93
CA GLY A 79 13.16 -0.49 5.20
C GLY A 79 12.15 0.30 6.02
N SER A 80 12.33 1.62 6.01
CA SER A 80 11.50 2.55 6.78
C SER A 80 10.29 2.99 5.96
N TRP A 81 9.12 2.99 6.58
CA TRP A 81 7.90 3.56 6.01
C TRP A 81 7.33 4.55 7.01
N GLU A 82 7.65 5.82 6.81
CA GLU A 82 6.96 6.90 7.50
C GLU A 82 5.65 7.17 6.77
N GLU A 83 4.55 6.68 7.32
CA GLU A 83 3.24 7.10 6.82
C GLU A 83 3.10 8.61 7.02
N PRO A 84 2.65 9.35 6.00
CA PRO A 84 2.36 10.76 6.17
C PRO A 84 1.38 10.93 7.33
N PRO A 85 1.58 11.95 8.17
CA PRO A 85 0.76 12.14 9.36
C PRO A 85 -0.71 12.20 8.95
N ARG A 86 -1.56 11.59 9.77
CA ARG A 86 -3.01 11.75 9.64
C ARG A 86 -3.34 13.23 9.71
N GLU A 87 -3.98 13.76 8.66
CA GLU A 87 -4.41 15.16 8.63
C GLU A 87 -5.94 15.19 8.71
N ASP A 88 -6.48 15.56 9.86
CA ASP A 88 -7.93 15.76 10.01
C ASP A 88 -8.39 16.97 9.19
N ALA A 89 -9.68 16.99 8.85
CA ALA A 89 -10.24 18.09 8.07
C ALA A 89 -10.23 19.38 8.89
N ARG A 90 -9.95 20.51 8.24
CA ARG A 90 -9.97 21.82 8.91
C ARG A 90 -10.66 22.89 8.08
N LEU A 91 -11.16 23.87 8.78
CA LEU A 91 -11.85 25.04 8.24
C LEU A 91 -10.97 26.26 8.51
N GLU A 92 -10.55 26.95 7.45
CA GLU A 92 -9.79 28.19 7.55
C GLU A 92 -10.71 29.34 7.16
N LEU A 93 -10.97 30.27 8.08
CA LEU A 93 -11.77 31.47 7.84
C LEU A 93 -10.83 32.68 7.81
N GLU A 94 -10.79 33.36 6.68
CA GLU A 94 -10.08 34.62 6.52
C GLU A 94 -11.11 35.74 6.41
N VAL A 95 -11.00 36.75 7.28
CA VAL A 95 -11.88 37.93 7.28
C VAL A 95 -11.06 39.11 6.78
N ALA A 96 -11.60 39.88 5.85
CA ALA A 96 -10.96 41.08 5.33
C ALA A 96 -10.78 42.13 6.45
N ASP A 97 -9.73 42.95 6.35
CA ASP A 97 -9.40 43.99 7.34
C ASP A 97 -10.56 44.98 7.61
N ASP A 98 -11.41 45.22 6.61
CA ASP A 98 -12.58 46.08 6.72
C ASP A 98 -13.84 45.33 7.19
N GLU A 99 -13.69 44.06 7.58
CA GLU A 99 -14.73 43.17 8.10
C GLU A 99 -15.93 42.96 7.16
N SER A 100 -15.86 43.43 5.91
CA SER A 100 -16.99 43.42 4.96
C SER A 100 -17.09 42.12 4.15
N GLN A 101 -16.00 41.35 4.10
CA GLN A 101 -15.90 40.11 3.37
C GLN A 101 -15.20 39.04 4.21
N ALA A 102 -15.63 37.79 4.06
CA ALA A 102 -14.92 36.65 4.59
C ALA A 102 -14.85 35.53 3.56
N THR A 103 -13.75 34.78 3.57
CA THR A 103 -13.53 33.59 2.74
C THR A 103 -13.34 32.38 3.65
N LEU A 104 -14.15 31.35 3.42
CA LEU A 104 -14.03 30.05 4.11
C LEU A 104 -13.38 29.03 3.18
N THR A 105 -12.24 28.49 3.59
CA THR A 105 -11.56 27.39 2.91
C THR A 105 -11.79 26.09 3.69
N VAL A 106 -12.31 25.08 2.99
CA VAL A 106 -12.51 23.74 3.55
C VAL A 106 -11.38 22.85 3.08
N ILE A 107 -10.55 22.39 4.02
CA ILE A 107 -9.47 21.45 3.74
C ILE A 107 -9.95 20.06 4.15
N ALA A 108 -10.13 19.19 3.16
CA ALA A 108 -10.53 17.81 3.35
C ALA A 108 -9.48 16.99 4.13
N PRO A 109 -9.90 15.97 4.89
CA PRO A 109 -8.97 15.11 5.61
C PRO A 109 -8.09 14.32 4.64
N ARG A 110 -6.85 14.03 5.05
CA ARG A 110 -5.89 13.20 4.31
C ARG A 110 -5.36 12.09 5.20
N HIS A 111 -4.91 11.01 4.56
CA HIS A 111 -4.22 9.90 5.23
C HIS A 111 -5.00 9.33 6.43
N GLY A 112 -6.30 9.08 6.25
CA GLY A 112 -7.17 8.53 7.29
C GLY A 112 -7.68 9.55 8.32
N GLY A 113 -7.52 10.86 8.05
CA GLY A 113 -8.11 11.92 8.85
C GLY A 113 -9.65 11.88 8.87
N THR A 114 -10.24 12.52 9.87
CA THR A 114 -11.70 12.61 10.03
C THR A 114 -12.22 14.02 9.82
N TRP A 115 -13.52 14.14 9.52
CA TRP A 115 -14.18 15.44 9.58
C TRP A 115 -14.40 15.88 11.04
N PRO A 116 -14.37 17.19 11.32
CA PRO A 116 -14.76 17.70 12.62
C PRO A 116 -16.23 17.32 12.90
N GLY A 117 -16.44 16.54 13.96
CA GLY A 117 -17.77 16.13 14.43
C GLY A 117 -18.17 14.69 14.12
N GLU A 118 -17.31 13.90 13.46
CA GLU A 118 -17.43 12.43 13.38
C GLU A 118 -16.91 11.72 14.64
#